data_AF-A0AAV8VMM2-F1
#
_entry.id   AF-A0AAV8VMM2-F1
#
_cell.length_a   1.000
_cell.length_b   1.000
_cell.length_c   1.000
_cell.angle_alpha   90.00
_cell.angle_beta   90.00
_cell.angle_gamma   90.00
#
_symmetry.space_group_name_H-M   'P 1'
#
loop_
_entity.id
_entity.type
_entity.pdbx_description
1 polymer ?
#
loop_
_entity_poly.entity_id
_entity_poly.type
_entity_poly.pdbx_seq_one_letter_code
_entity_poly.pdbx_strand_id
1 'polypeptide(L)' 'MGKSPTVFPYENFDDEEDAKTLKAAFKGFGSDEDAIIEIITRRSNEQRRQIAARFKTMYGKDLIKELKSELRG' A
#
# COMPACT_ATOMS: atom_id res chain seq x y z
N MET A 1 29.30 -10.19 -6.24
CA MET A 1 28.09 -9.50 -6.72
C MET A 1 27.05 -9.49 -5.62
N GLY A 2 26.91 -8.37 -4.89
CA GLY A 2 25.82 -8.20 -3.93
C GLY A 2 24.52 -7.95 -4.68
N LYS A 3 23.44 -8.64 -4.32
CA LYS A 3 22.11 -8.36 -4.89
C LYS A 3 21.71 -6.96 -4.47
N SER A 4 21.88 -5.99 -5.36
CA SER A 4 21.37 -4.63 -5.18
C SER A 4 19.85 -4.70 -5.05
N PRO A 5 19.24 -4.18 -3.98
CA PRO A 5 17.79 -4.11 -3.87
C PRO A 5 17.27 -3.22 -5.01
N THR A 6 16.29 -3.71 -5.77
CA THR A 6 15.63 -2.96 -6.86
C THR A 6 14.56 -1.99 -6.35
N VAL A 7 14.21 -2.07 -5.07
CA VAL A 7 13.25 -1.17 -4.41
C VAL A 7 14.01 -0.36 -3.35
N PHE A 8 14.10 0.94 -3.58
CA PHE A 8 14.71 1.90 -2.64
C PHE A 8 13.62 2.46 -1.71
N PRO A 9 13.95 2.82 -0.45
CA PRO A 9 13.03 3.54 0.40
C PRO A 9 12.65 4.87 -0.25
N TYR A 10 11.35 5.12 -0.39
CA TYR A 10 10.86 6.39 -0.91
C TYR A 10 11.27 7.53 0.05
N GLU A 11 12.03 8.51 -0.43
CA GLU A 11 12.66 9.55 0.42
C GLU A 11 11.63 10.40 1.18
N ASN A 12 10.43 10.60 0.60
CA ASN A 12 9.30 11.28 1.22
C ASN A 12 8.20 10.28 1.57
N PHE A 13 8.55 9.23 2.30
CA PHE A 13 7.56 8.24 2.73
C PHE A 13 6.62 8.84 3.77
N ASP A 14 5.33 8.87 3.43
CA ASP A 14 4.25 9.26 4.32
C ASP A 14 3.24 8.11 4.37
N ASP A 15 3.21 7.42 5.51
CA ASP A 15 2.32 6.28 5.75
C ASP A 15 0.84 6.69 5.76
N GLU A 16 0.54 7.95 6.06
CA GLU A 16 -0.81 8.49 6.08
C GLU A 16 -1.32 8.79 4.66
N GLU A 17 -0.52 9.42 3.82
CA GLU A 17 -0.81 9.67 2.40
C GLU A 17 -0.99 8.35 1.63
N ASP A 18 -0.09 7.39 1.83
CA ASP A 18 -0.21 6.07 1.21
C ASP A 18 -1.49 5.35 1.68
N ALA A 19 -1.83 5.43 2.97
CA ALA A 19 -3.06 4.86 3.50
C ALA A 19 -4.32 5.53 2.95
N LYS A 20 -4.33 6.86 2.78
CA LYS A 20 -5.42 7.60 2.12
C LYS A 20 -5.59 7.19 0.66
N THR A 21 -4.48 7.08 -0.07
CA THR A 21 -4.50 6.69 -1.48
C THR A 21 -5.02 5.27 -1.64
N LEU A 22 -4.55 4.32 -0.83
CA LEU A 22 -5.09 2.96 -0.78
C LEU A 22 -6.58 2.94 -0.45
N LYS A 23 -7.03 3.78 0.50
CA LYS A 23 -8.46 3.83 0.87
C LYS A 23 -9.32 4.35 -0.26
N ALA A 24 -8.83 5.34 -1.01
CA ALA A 24 -9.48 5.88 -2.20
C ALA A 24 -9.55 4.83 -3.32
N ALA A 25 -8.44 4.13 -3.58
CA ALA A 25 -8.37 3.05 -4.55
C ALA A 25 -9.38 1.91 -4.27
N PHE A 26 -9.57 1.54 -2.98
CA PHE A 26 -10.58 0.56 -2.57
C PHE A 26 -12.02 1.09 -2.54
N LYS A 27 -12.25 2.39 -2.72
CA LYS A 27 -13.58 3.02 -2.70
C LYS A 27 -14.04 3.45 -4.10
N GLY A 28 -13.12 3.51 -5.07
CA GLY A 28 -13.39 3.90 -6.46
C GLY A 28 -14.45 3.03 -7.12
N PHE A 29 -15.15 3.60 -8.10
CA PHE A 29 -16.16 2.90 -8.90
C PHE A 29 -15.43 2.03 -9.92
N GLY A 30 -14.93 0.88 -9.47
CA GLY A 30 -13.85 0.14 -10.11
C GLY A 30 -12.57 0.34 -9.30
N SER A 31 -12.03 -0.75 -8.76
CA SER A 31 -10.83 -0.73 -7.93
C SER A 31 -9.65 -0.21 -8.75
N ASP A 32 -8.95 0.82 -8.27
CA ASP A 32 -7.69 1.27 -8.88
C ASP A 32 -6.56 0.30 -8.51
N GLU A 33 -6.62 -0.91 -9.06
CA GLU A 33 -5.64 -1.98 -8.85
C GLU A 33 -4.23 -1.51 -9.21
N ASP A 34 -4.08 -0.71 -10.27
CA ASP A 34 -2.80 -0.10 -10.66
C ASP A 34 -2.22 0.80 -9.55
N ALA A 35 -3.03 1.65 -8.92
CA ALA A 35 -2.55 2.53 -7.83
C ALA A 35 -2.14 1.71 -6.60
N ILE A 36 -2.91 0.66 -6.29
CA ILE A 36 -2.60 -0.28 -5.22
C ILE A 36 -1.27 -1.00 -5.51
N ILE A 37 -1.11 -1.53 -6.71
CA ILE A 37 0.11 -2.22 -7.16
C ILE A 37 1.29 -1.25 -7.12
N GLU A 38 1.11 -0.01 -7.58
CA GLU A 38 2.16 0.99 -7.59
C GLU A 38 2.69 1.31 -6.18
N ILE A 39 1.80 1.58 -5.23
CA ILE A 39 2.17 1.87 -3.83
C ILE A 39 2.84 0.65 -3.21
N ILE A 40 2.24 -0.53 -3.33
CA ILE A 40 2.81 -1.72 -2.71
C ILE A 40 4.17 -2.04 -3.35
N THR A 41 4.28 -2.11 -4.68
CA THR A 41 5.54 -2.48 -5.36
C THR A 41 6.68 -1.48 -5.16
N ARG A 42 6.39 -0.18 -5.01
CA ARG A 42 7.40 0.88 -4.81
C ARG A 42 7.81 1.07 -3.34
N ARG A 43 7.09 0.52 -2.38
CA ARG A 43 7.42 0.63 -0.94
C ARG A 43 8.15 -0.61 -0.43
N SER A 44 9.10 -0.40 0.47
CA SER A 44 9.83 -1.49 1.12
C SER A 44 8.90 -2.29 2.04
N ASN A 45 9.27 -3.53 2.39
CA ASN A 45 8.46 -4.36 3.30
C ASN A 45 8.20 -3.68 4.66
N GLU A 46 9.17 -2.93 5.18
CA GLU A 46 9.01 -2.19 6.43
C GLU A 46 7.99 -1.06 6.28
N GLN A 47 8.09 -0.26 5.21
CA GLN A 47 7.13 0.79 4.89
C GLN A 47 5.71 0.22 4.72
N ARG A 48 5.56 -0.92 4.01
CA ARG A 48 4.26 -1.60 3.87
C ARG A 48 3.63 -1.97 5.20
N ARG A 49 4.42 -2.39 6.19
CA ARG A 49 3.93 -2.68 7.54
C ARG A 49 3.47 -1.42 8.27
N GLN A 50 4.20 -0.31 8.10
CA GLN A 50 3.81 0.99 8.65
C GLN A 50 2.49 1.48 8.04
N ILE A 51 2.36 1.43 6.70
CA ILE A 51 1.12 1.77 6.00
C ILE A 51 -0.03 0.88 6.49
N ALA A 52 0.18 -0.43 6.63
CA ALA A 52 -0.87 -1.35 7.11
C ALA A 52 -1.33 -1.02 8.54
N ALA A 53 -0.40 -0.69 9.43
CA ALA A 53 -0.71 -0.25 10.78
C ALA A 53 -1.47 1.08 10.76
N ARG A 54 -1.00 2.06 9.99
CA ARG A 54 -1.64 3.38 9.86
C ARG A 54 -3.03 3.28 9.27
N PHE A 55 -3.20 2.52 8.19
CA PHE A 55 -4.49 2.26 7.56
C PHE A 55 -5.50 1.64 8.54
N LYS A 56 -5.04 0.71 9.39
CA LYS A 56 -5.87 0.12 10.45
C LYS A 56 -6.25 1.15 11.52
N THR A 57 -5.32 2.00 11.93
CA THR A 57 -5.61 3.07 12.91
C THR A 57 -6.57 4.12 12.35
N MET A 58 -6.41 4.52 11.08
CA MET A 58 -7.22 5.58 10.46
C MET A 58 -8.62 5.11 10.09
N TYR A 59 -8.75 3.89 9.56
CA TYR A 59 -10.01 3.42 8.96
C TYR A 59 -10.63 2.23 9.71
N GLY A 60 -9.96 1.67 10.72
CA GLY A 60 -10.42 0.48 11.42
C GLY A 60 -10.45 -0.78 10.55
N LYS A 61 -9.76 -0.76 9.40
CA LYS A 61 -9.77 -1.84 8.42
C LYS A 61 -8.39 -2.46 8.25
N ASP A 62 -8.35 -3.77 8.02
CA ASP A 62 -7.09 -4.46 7.71
C ASP A 62 -6.75 -4.29 6.22
N LEU A 63 -5.66 -3.54 5.95
CA LEU A 63 -5.18 -3.29 4.58
C LEU A 63 -5.01 -4.58 3.77
N ILE A 64 -4.41 -5.62 4.37
CA ILE A 64 -4.21 -6.92 3.71
C ILE A 64 -5.54 -7.59 3.35
N LYS A 65 -6.59 -7.37 4.15
CA LYS A 65 -7.91 -7.94 3.88
C LYS A 65 -8.60 -7.24 2.72
N GLU A 66 -8.51 -5.91 2.66
CA GLU A 66 -9.02 -5.13 1.52
C GLU A 66 -8.25 -5.52 0.24
N LEU A 67 -6.92 -5.58 0.28
CA LEU A 67 -6.10 -6.04 -0.86
C LEU A 67 -6.53 -7.40 -1.39
N LYS A 68 -6.79 -8.37 -0.51
CA LYS A 68 -7.27 -9.71 -0.91
C LYS A 68 -8.69 -9.73 -1.48
N SER A 69 -9.52 -8.77 -1.08
CA SER A 69 -10.90 -8.68 -1.57
C SER A 69 -10.96 -8.11 -2.99
N GLU A 70 -10.03 -7.19 -3.27
CA GLU A 70 -9.97 -6.39 -4.50
C GLU A 70 -9.13 -7.06 -5.58
N LEU A 71 -7.93 -7.56 -5.24
CA LEU A 71 -7.08 -8.33 -6.15
C LEU A 71 -7.61 -9.76 -6.25
N ARG A 72 -8.64 -9.96 -7.06
CA ARG A 72 -9.16 -11.29 -7.40
C ARG A 72 -8.55 -11.74 -8.73
N GLY A 73 -7.82 -12.85 -8.67
CA GLY A 73 -7.53 -13.70 -9.83
C GLY A 73 -8.51 -14.85 -9.91
#